data_AF-A0A967LPU0-F1
#
_entry.id   AF-A0A967LPU0-F1
#
_cell.length_a   1.000
_cell.length_b   1.000
_cell.length_c   1.000
_cell.angle_alpha   90.00
_cell.angle_beta   90.00
_cell.angle_gamma   90.00
#
_symmetry.space_group_name_H-M   'P 1'
#
loop_
_entity.id
_entity.type
_entity.pdbx_description
1 polymer ?
#
loop_
_entity_poly.entity_id
_entity_poly.type
_entity_poly.pdbx_seq_one_letter_code
_entity_poly.pdbx_strand_id
1 'polypeptide(L)'
;NDRHLRLAAEFDNYRKRHQRDRQVMATRLQTELVASLLDVLDDLQRVEENGADATAEAVVEGVRLVERKFLTVLEGAGLEEIRAAGDPFDPEIMEALMTIPTDDPKKDGIVADVFQRGYRFRDVLVRPARVRVLQYEESE
;
A
#
# COMPACT_ATOMS: atom_id res chain seq x y z
N ASN A 1 -52.21 10.64 9.05
CA ASN A 1 -51.09 11.57 9.31
C ASN A 1 -50.11 11.05 10.34
N ASP A 2 -50.56 10.69 11.55
CA ASP A 2 -49.65 10.28 12.65
C ASP A 2 -48.77 9.05 12.35
N ARG A 3 -49.32 8.04 11.66
CA ARG A 3 -48.57 6.84 11.23
C ARG A 3 -47.43 7.15 10.25
N HIS A 4 -47.64 8.09 9.33
CA HIS A 4 -46.62 8.49 8.35
C HIS A 4 -45.51 9.32 9.00
N LEU A 5 -45.86 10.22 9.93
CA LEU A 5 -44.90 10.98 10.72
C LEU A 5 -44.06 10.07 11.62
N ARG A 6 -44.69 9.07 12.25
CA ARG A 6 -43.98 8.09 13.09
C ARG A 6 -43.02 7.24 12.27
N LEU A 7 -43.46 6.73 11.11
CA LEU A 7 -42.59 5.95 10.23
C LEU A 7 -41.41 6.78 9.69
N ALA A 8 -41.64 8.05 9.36
CA ALA A 8 -40.57 8.96 8.94
C ALA A 8 -39.56 9.21 10.08
N ALA A 9 -40.04 9.37 11.32
CA ALA A 9 -39.18 9.54 12.48
C ALA A 9 -38.39 8.26 12.82
N GLU A 10 -39.01 7.08 12.74
CA GLU A 10 -38.34 5.79 12.89
C GLU A 10 -37.26 5.59 11.82
N PHE A 11 -37.55 5.94 10.57
CA PHE A 11 -36.59 5.89 9.48
C PHE A 11 -35.41 6.84 9.67
N ASP A 12 -35.64 8.09 10.11
CA ASP A 12 -34.54 9.03 10.39
C ASP A 12 -33.68 8.57 11.58
N ASN A 13 -34.30 8.01 12.63
CA ASN A 13 -33.58 7.41 13.75
C ASN A 13 -32.75 6.20 13.33
N TYR A 14 -33.30 5.32 12.49
CA TYR A 14 -32.59 4.20 11.90
C TYR A 14 -31.38 4.70 11.09
N ARG A 15 -31.59 5.66 10.18
CA ARG A 15 -30.52 6.25 9.35
C ARG A 15 -29.39 6.84 10.19
N LYS A 16 -29.72 7.63 11.22
CA LYS A 16 -28.75 8.21 12.16
C LYS A 16 -27.98 7.14 12.93
N ARG A 17 -28.66 6.09 13.40
CA ARG A 17 -28.02 4.96 14.08
C ARG A 17 -27.06 4.23 13.15
N HIS A 18 -27.50 3.90 11.94
CA HIS A 18 -26.66 3.24 10.94
C HIS A 18 -25.42 4.04 10.56
N GLN A 19 -25.55 5.36 10.41
CA GLN A 19 -24.41 6.22 10.14
C GLN A 19 -23.41 6.19 11.31
N ARG A 20 -23.90 6.24 12.55
CA ARG A 20 -23.07 6.15 13.75
C ARG A 20 -22.37 4.80 13.85
N ASP A 21 -23.08 3.70 13.62
CA ASP A 21 -22.52 2.35 13.70
C ASP A 21 -21.42 2.16 12.64
N ARG A 22 -21.62 2.68 11.42
CA ARG A 22 -20.58 2.69 10.38
C ARG A 22 -19.34 3.48 10.81
N GLN A 23 -19.52 4.62 11.45
CA GLN A 23 -18.41 5.43 11.94
C GLN A 23 -17.65 4.72 13.07
N VAL A 24 -18.37 4.12 14.02
CA VAL A 24 -17.77 3.35 15.11
C VAL A 24 -16.96 2.17 14.56
N MET A 25 -17.50 1.44 13.59
CA MET A 25 -16.80 0.33 12.94
C MET A 25 -15.55 0.81 12.20
N ALA A 26 -15.64 1.91 11.44
CA ALA A 26 -14.48 2.49 10.77
C ALA A 26 -13.37 2.88 11.77
N THR A 27 -13.73 3.57 12.87
CA THR A 27 -12.77 3.92 13.92
C THR A 27 -12.15 2.68 14.54
N ARG A 28 -12.94 1.65 14.85
CA ARG A 28 -12.44 0.41 15.43
C ARG A 28 -11.41 -0.28 14.52
N LEU A 29 -11.71 -0.42 13.23
CA LEU A 29 -10.80 -1.04 12.26
C LEU A 29 -9.49 -0.24 12.12
N GLN A 30 -9.59 1.10 12.12
CA GLN A 30 -8.41 1.97 12.12
C GLN A 30 -7.59 1.78 13.40
N THR A 31 -8.22 1.71 14.56
CA THR A 31 -7.54 1.47 15.84
C THR A 31 -6.83 0.12 15.86
N GLU A 32 -7.44 -0.93 15.33
CA GLU A 32 -6.83 -2.26 15.23
C GLU A 32 -5.56 -2.25 14.36
N LEU A 33 -5.60 -1.60 13.19
CA LEU A 33 -4.42 -1.42 12.34
C LEU A 33 -3.34 -0.58 13.04
N VAL A 34 -3.71 0.55 13.64
CA VAL A 34 -2.77 1.42 14.37
C VAL A 34 -2.09 0.64 15.49
N ALA A 35 -2.84 -0.15 16.27
CA ALA A 35 -2.29 -0.97 17.34
C ALA A 35 -1.26 -1.98 16.80
N SER A 36 -1.53 -2.63 15.66
CA SER A 36 -0.57 -3.56 15.06
C SER A 36 0.72 -2.90 14.56
N LEU A 37 0.66 -1.62 14.19
CA LEU A 37 1.83 -0.85 13.75
C LEU A 37 2.67 -0.33 14.92
N LEU A 38 2.11 -0.22 16.14
CA LEU A 38 2.87 0.18 17.32
C LEU A 38 4.00 -0.81 17.63
N ASP A 39 3.76 -2.10 17.46
CA ASP A 39 4.80 -3.12 17.64
C ASP A 39 5.99 -2.93 16.69
N VAL A 40 5.78 -2.36 15.50
CA VAL A 40 6.85 -2.03 14.56
C VAL A 40 7.58 -0.76 14.99
N LEU A 41 6.83 0.23 15.47
CA LEU A 41 7.39 1.47 15.98
C LEU A 41 8.29 1.22 17.19
N ASP A 42 7.87 0.34 18.10
CA ASP A 42 8.65 -0.06 19.28
C ASP A 42 9.98 -0.74 18.88
N ASP A 43 9.96 -1.59 17.85
CA ASP A 43 11.18 -2.22 17.34
C ASP A 43 12.11 -1.20 16.66
N LEU A 44 11.54 -0.22 15.94
CA LEU A 44 12.33 0.86 15.34
C LEU A 44 13.01 1.73 16.41
N GLN A 45 12.26 2.11 17.46
CA GLN A 45 12.79 2.85 18.60
C GLN A 45 13.90 2.07 19.30
N ARG A 46 13.74 0.75 19.45
CA ARG A 46 14.78 -0.12 20.01
C ARG A 46 16.05 -0.13 19.16
N VAL A 47 15.93 -0.15 17.83
CA VAL A 47 17.09 -0.05 16.93
C VAL A 47 17.77 1.31 17.08
N GLU A 48 17.02 2.40 17.24
CA GLU A 48 17.55 3.74 17.46
C GLU A 48 18.31 3.85 18.79
N GLU A 49 17.70 3.41 19.90
CA GLU A 49 18.27 3.48 21.25
C GLU A 49 19.57 2.70 21.38
N ASN A 50 19.65 1.52 20.77
CA ASN A 50 20.83 0.66 20.83
C ASN A 50 21.83 0.93 19.69
N GLY A 51 21.45 1.75 18.71
CA GLY A 51 22.23 1.97 17.49
C GLY A 51 23.51 2.77 17.71
N ALA A 52 23.56 3.62 18.73
CA ALA A 52 24.72 4.46 19.02
C ALA A 52 25.98 3.66 19.39
N ASP A 53 25.80 2.52 20.06
CA ASP A 53 26.89 1.64 20.49
C ASP A 53 27.07 0.41 19.58
N ALA A 54 26.26 0.29 18.53
CA ALA A 54 26.24 -0.85 17.61
C ALA A 54 27.14 -0.61 16.38
N THR A 55 27.55 -1.70 15.71
CA THR A 55 28.23 -1.58 14.41
C THR A 55 27.22 -1.20 13.32
N ALA A 56 27.71 -0.60 12.24
CA ALA A 56 26.87 -0.23 11.10
C ALA A 56 26.12 -1.43 10.51
N GLU A 57 26.77 -2.60 10.46
CA GLU A 57 26.16 -3.85 9.99
C GLU A 57 25.01 -4.30 10.88
N ALA A 58 25.16 -4.18 12.20
CA ALA A 58 24.11 -4.54 13.16
C ALA A 58 22.90 -3.60 13.04
N VAL A 59 23.13 -2.30 12.84
CA VAL A 59 22.05 -1.33 12.61
C VAL A 59 21.31 -1.66 11.30
N VAL A 60 22.03 -1.94 10.21
CA VAL A 60 21.41 -2.30 8.93
C VAL A 60 20.55 -3.56 9.05
N GLU A 61 21.01 -4.58 9.78
CA GLU A 61 20.21 -5.79 9.99
C GLU A 61 18.98 -5.53 10.89
N GLY A 62 19.12 -4.69 11.92
CA GLY A 62 18.00 -4.23 12.74
C GLY A 62 16.92 -3.54 11.91
N VAL A 63 17.33 -2.60 11.04
CA VAL A 63 16.40 -1.90 10.14
C VAL A 63 15.73 -2.87 9.16
N ARG A 64 16.47 -3.84 8.61
CA ARG A 64 15.88 -4.88 7.74
C ARG A 64 14.85 -5.75 8.46
N LEU A 65 15.09 -6.07 9.73
CA LEU A 65 14.11 -6.81 10.54
C LEU A 65 12.83 -6.00 10.74
N VAL A 66 12.97 -4.71 11.07
CA VAL A 66 11.84 -3.78 11.22
C VAL A 66 11.05 -3.66 9.92
N GLU A 67 11.74 -3.47 8.78
CA GLU A 67 11.11 -3.40 7.46
C GLU A 67 10.31 -4.67 7.14
N ARG A 68 10.89 -5.86 7.36
CA ARG A 68 10.20 -7.14 7.14
C ARG A 68 8.96 -7.29 8.03
N LYS A 69 9.05 -6.87 9.30
CA LYS A 69 7.90 -6.89 10.23
C LYS A 69 6.81 -5.93 9.76
N PHE A 70 7.18 -4.72 9.35
CA PHE A 70 6.26 -3.71 8.82
C PHE A 70 5.48 -4.22 7.62
N LEU A 71 6.18 -4.83 6.64
CA LEU A 71 5.55 -5.42 5.47
C LEU A 71 4.59 -6.55 5.85
N THR A 72 5.03 -7.48 6.71
CA THR A 72 4.18 -8.58 7.20
C THR A 72 2.88 -8.07 7.85
N VAL A 73 2.94 -7.02 8.67
CA VAL A 73 1.76 -6.42 9.32
C VAL A 73 0.81 -5.83 8.28
N LEU A 74 1.33 -5.09 7.30
CA LEU A 74 0.52 -4.48 6.26
C LEU A 74 -0.10 -5.52 5.31
N GLU A 75 0.65 -6.55 4.92
CA GLU A 75 0.16 -7.68 4.13
C GLU A 75 -0.95 -8.42 4.85
N GLY A 76 -0.80 -8.68 6.15
CA GLY A 76 -1.84 -9.27 6.99
C GLY A 76 -3.12 -8.42 7.06
N ALA A 77 -3.02 -7.09 6.93
CA ALA A 77 -4.17 -6.19 6.86
C ALA A 77 -4.85 -6.15 5.46
N GLY A 78 -4.16 -6.67 4.44
CA GLY A 78 -4.61 -6.74 3.04
C GLY A 78 -3.85 -5.83 2.08
N LEU A 79 -2.66 -5.34 2.42
CA LEU A 79 -1.79 -4.66 1.46
C LEU A 79 -1.12 -5.68 0.53
N GLU A 80 -1.07 -5.38 -0.75
CA GLU A 80 -0.43 -6.20 -1.78
C GLU A 80 0.51 -5.32 -2.62
N GLU A 81 1.74 -5.78 -2.82
CA GLU A 81 2.68 -5.12 -3.72
C GLU A 81 2.34 -5.42 -5.19
N ILE A 82 2.38 -4.38 -6.02
CA ILE A 82 2.25 -4.54 -7.47
C ILE A 82 3.57 -5.08 -8.02
N ARG A 83 3.54 -6.31 -8.52
CA ARG A 83 4.63 -6.86 -9.34
C ARG A 83 4.66 -6.10 -10.66
N ALA A 84 5.81 -5.53 -10.97
CA ALA A 84 5.96 -4.67 -12.14
C ALA A 84 7.22 -5.03 -12.93
N ALA A 85 8.39 -5.20 -12.29
CA ALA A 85 9.62 -5.54 -13.01
C ALA A 85 9.48 -6.86 -13.82
N GLY A 86 9.71 -6.78 -15.13
CA GLY A 86 9.60 -7.90 -16.05
C GLY A 86 8.18 -8.19 -16.56
N ASP A 87 7.16 -7.55 -16.00
CA ASP A 87 5.77 -7.68 -16.47
C ASP A 87 5.46 -6.65 -17.56
N PRO A 88 4.43 -6.90 -18.41
CA PRO A 88 3.91 -5.89 -19.33
C PRO A 88 3.44 -4.65 -18.58
N PHE A 89 3.72 -3.47 -19.13
CA PHE A 89 3.24 -2.22 -18.59
C PHE A 89 1.71 -2.16 -18.60
N ASP A 90 1.13 -1.88 -17.42
CA ASP A 90 -0.31 -1.70 -17.24
C ASP A 90 -0.61 -0.28 -16.71
N PRO A 91 -1.19 0.62 -17.52
CA PRO A 91 -1.48 2.00 -17.10
C PRO A 91 -2.53 2.12 -16.00
N GLU A 92 -3.31 1.08 -15.69
CA GLU A 92 -4.25 1.12 -14.57
C GLU A 92 -3.54 1.10 -13.22
N ILE A 93 -2.34 0.51 -13.15
CA ILE A 93 -1.61 0.28 -11.89
C ILE A 93 -0.14 0.70 -11.93
N MET A 94 0.34 1.17 -13.08
CA MET A 94 1.70 1.60 -13.29
C MET A 94 1.74 3.01 -13.89
N GLU A 95 2.75 3.78 -13.50
CA GLU A 95 3.07 5.10 -14.03
C GLU A 95 4.45 5.05 -14.69
N ALA A 96 4.50 5.11 -16.02
CA ALA A 96 5.76 5.14 -16.75
C ALA A 96 6.42 6.52 -16.65
N LEU A 97 7.60 6.59 -16.03
CA LEU A 97 8.35 7.85 -15.90
C LEU A 97 9.27 8.12 -17.08
N MET A 98 9.77 7.07 -17.70
CA MET A 98 10.66 7.16 -18.86
C MET A 98 10.69 5.82 -19.60
N THR A 99 11.15 5.86 -20.85
CA THR A 99 11.41 4.67 -21.66
C THR A 99 12.92 4.45 -21.85
N ILE A 100 13.32 3.21 -22.14
CA ILE A 100 14.66 2.86 -22.63
C ILE A 100 14.51 2.13 -23.97
N PRO A 101 15.30 2.49 -24.99
CA PRO A 101 15.31 1.77 -26.25
C PRO A 101 15.74 0.31 -26.08
N THR A 102 15.09 -0.59 -26.80
CA THR A 102 15.50 -1.99 -26.96
C THR A 102 15.48 -2.38 -28.43
N ASP A 103 16.45 -3.19 -28.84
CA ASP A 103 16.56 -3.81 -30.16
C ASP A 103 15.75 -5.12 -30.28
N ASP A 104 15.16 -5.60 -29.19
CA ASP A 104 14.35 -6.81 -29.14
C ASP A 104 12.85 -6.44 -29.20
N PRO A 105 12.15 -6.69 -30.32
CA PRO A 105 10.73 -6.38 -30.45
C PRO A 105 9.85 -7.08 -29.42
N LYS A 106 10.29 -8.20 -28.84
CA LYS A 106 9.50 -8.95 -27.84
C LYS A 106 9.48 -8.28 -26.48
N LYS A 107 10.37 -7.31 -26.25
CA LYS A 107 10.49 -6.59 -24.99
C LYS A 107 9.78 -5.24 -25.04
N ASP A 108 9.22 -4.85 -26.17
CA ASP A 108 8.44 -3.63 -26.27
C ASP A 108 7.30 -3.61 -25.24
N GLY A 109 7.20 -2.53 -24.48
CA GLY A 109 6.20 -2.37 -23.42
C GLY A 109 6.46 -3.16 -22.13
N ILE A 110 7.58 -3.88 -22.00
CA ILE A 110 7.94 -4.58 -20.75
C ILE A 110 8.59 -3.60 -19.77
N VAL A 111 8.24 -3.71 -18.49
CA VAL A 111 8.88 -2.90 -17.44
C VAL A 111 10.32 -3.38 -17.21
N ALA A 112 11.28 -2.48 -17.43
CA ALA A 112 12.69 -2.72 -17.15
C ALA A 112 13.01 -2.64 -15.65
N ASP A 113 12.57 -1.56 -15.00
CA ASP A 113 12.90 -1.24 -13.62
C ASP A 113 11.73 -0.57 -12.89
N VAL A 114 11.69 -0.74 -11.57
CA VAL A 114 10.72 -0.10 -10.68
C VAL A 114 11.46 0.92 -9.80
N PHE A 115 11.16 2.20 -9.99
CA PHE A 115 11.72 3.28 -9.15
C PHE A 115 11.00 3.40 -7.82
N GLN A 116 9.69 3.17 -7.83
CA GLN A 116 8.85 3.23 -6.65
C GLN A 116 7.84 2.10 -6.72
N ARG A 117 7.87 1.21 -5.72
CA ARG A 117 6.94 0.09 -5.60
C ARG A 117 5.49 0.59 -5.56
N GLY A 118 4.62 -0.02 -6.34
CA GLY A 118 3.17 0.22 -6.28
C GLY A 118 2.52 -0.68 -5.24
N TYR A 119 1.37 -0.26 -4.72
CA TYR A 119 0.60 -1.08 -3.79
C TYR A 119 -0.91 -0.97 -4.04
N ARG A 120 -1.60 -2.09 -3.84
CA ARG A 120 -3.04 -2.15 -3.66
C ARG A 120 -3.34 -2.49 -2.20
N PHE A 121 -4.44 -1.98 -1.68
CA PHE A 121 -4.96 -2.41 -0.39
C PHE A 121 -6.31 -3.03 -0.66
N ARG A 122 -6.35 -4.37 -0.60
CA ARG A 122 -7.45 -5.18 -1.14
C ARG A 122 -7.60 -4.79 -2.63
N ASP A 123 -8.80 -4.44 -3.05
CA ASP A 123 -9.08 -4.09 -4.46
C ASP A 123 -8.82 -2.62 -4.80
N VAL A 124 -8.37 -1.80 -3.83
CA VAL A 124 -8.17 -0.36 -4.04
C VAL A 124 -6.70 -0.08 -4.34
N LEU A 125 -6.43 0.51 -5.50
CA LEU A 125 -5.11 1.04 -5.82
C LEU A 125 -4.74 2.15 -4.83
N VAL A 126 -3.71 1.93 -4.02
CA VAL A 126 -3.21 2.93 -3.06
C VAL A 126 -2.25 3.87 -3.75
N ARG A 127 -1.32 3.30 -4.52
CA ARG A 127 -0.42 4.06 -5.38
C ARG A 127 0.07 3.19 -6.54
N PRO A 128 0.21 3.77 -7.75
CA PRO A 128 0.78 3.04 -8.87
C PRO A 128 2.26 2.74 -8.64
N ALA A 129 2.76 1.70 -9.32
CA ALA A 129 4.20 1.47 -9.42
C ALA A 129 4.79 2.48 -10.41
N ARG A 130 5.81 3.24 -10.00
CA ARG A 130 6.50 4.16 -10.91
C ARG A 130 7.65 3.42 -11.57
N VAL A 131 7.59 3.31 -12.89
CA VAL A 131 8.39 2.35 -13.65
C VAL A 131 9.13 2.97 -14.81
N ARG A 132 10.12 2.22 -15.28
CA ARG A 132 10.82 2.45 -16.54
C ARG A 132 10.43 1.35 -17.51
N VAL A 133 10.02 1.71 -18.73
CA VAL A 133 9.48 0.75 -19.71
C VAL A 133 10.43 0.62 -20.90
N LEU A 134 10.59 -0.58 -21.44
CA LEU A 134 11.34 -0.82 -22.67
C LEU A 134 10.50 -0.41 -23.87
N GLN A 135 11.10 0.32 -24.79
CA GLN A 135 10.47 0.76 -26.04
C GLN A 135 11.31 0.23 -27.20
N TYR A 136 10.69 -0.51 -28.10
CA TYR A 136 11.40 -1.01 -29.27
C TYR A 136 11.77 0.13 -30.21
N GLU A 137 13.05 0.19 -30.56
CA GLU A 137 13.59 1.09 -31.58
C GLU A 137 14.44 0.27 -32.53
N GLU A 138 14.19 0.41 -33.84
CA GLU A 138 14.98 -0.26 -34.86
C GLU A 138 16.34 0.45 -34.96
N SER A 139 17.41 -0.24 -34.59
CA SER A 139 18.77 0.28 -34.69
C SER A 139 19.13 0.54 -36.16
N GLU A 140 19.33 1.80 -36.54
CA GLU A 140 19.86 2.18 -37.88
C GLU A 140 21.32 1.73 -38.10
#